data_AF-A0A3D0QBX6-F1
#
_entry.id   AF-A0A3D0QBX6-F1
#
_cell.length_a   1.000
_cell.length_b   1.000
_cell.length_c   1.000
_cell.angle_alpha   90.00
_cell.angle_beta   90.00
_cell.angle_gamma   90.00
#
_symmetry.space_group_name_H-M   'P 1'
#
loop_
_entity.id
_entity.type
_entity.pdbx_description
1 polymer ?
#
loop_
_entity_poly.entity_id
_entity_poly.type
_entity_poly.pdbx_seq_one_letter_code
_entity_poly.pdbx_strand_id
1 'polypeptide(L)'
;MPNLILTGRCSSACEYCFTNGALLGDLTLKTLAEIMPFVSTFRSRKLNILGGEPSLNPEFIGILQYLLERKYELLVFTNGDIAPPVLTGLMGLTTARLEFVVNRSLEVLRANTIKFYRSLGYRTKIGVTIFRANQSVQHLIGEI
;
A
#
# COMPACT_ATOMS: atom_id res chain seq x y z
N MET A 1 7.66 -8.11 -11.38
CA MET A 1 6.88 -6.87 -11.28
C MET A 1 7.72 -5.86 -10.52
N PRO A 2 7.94 -4.64 -11.03
CA PRO A 2 8.70 -3.62 -10.31
C PRO A 2 7.99 -3.19 -9.01
N ASN A 3 8.79 -2.90 -7.99
CA ASN A 3 8.33 -2.36 -6.71
C ASN A 3 8.72 -0.88 -6.64
N LEU A 4 7.74 0.01 -6.45
CA LEU A 4 7.96 1.44 -6.21
C LEU A 4 7.80 1.71 -4.71
N ILE A 5 8.88 2.14 -4.06
CA ILE A 5 8.88 2.49 -2.65
C ILE A 5 8.59 3.99 -2.54
N LEU A 6 7.45 4.37 -1.98
CA LEU A 6 7.01 5.77 -1.96
C LEU A 6 7.57 6.56 -0.78
N THR A 7 7.75 5.92 0.37
CA THR A 7 8.23 6.59 1.59
C THR A 7 8.72 5.54 2.60
N GLY A 8 9.68 5.91 3.44
CA GLY A 8 10.07 5.14 4.62
C GLY A 8 9.19 5.38 5.85
N ARG A 9 8.35 6.42 5.84
CA ARG A 9 7.51 6.78 7.00
C ARG A 9 6.41 5.75 7.24
N CYS A 10 6.17 5.41 8.49
CA CYS A 10 5.06 4.55 8.91
C CYS A 10 4.59 4.93 10.32
N SER A 11 3.30 4.79 10.59
CA SER A 11 2.73 4.89 11.95
C SER A 11 2.87 3.60 12.77
N SER A 12 3.41 2.54 12.16
CA SER A 12 3.64 1.24 12.79
C SER A 12 5.14 0.92 12.83
N ALA A 13 5.59 0.25 13.88
CA ALA A 13 6.98 -0.16 14.08
C ALA A 13 7.12 -1.69 14.01
N CYS A 14 6.67 -2.28 12.90
CA CYS A 14 6.67 -3.74 12.75
C CYS A 14 8.11 -4.29 12.70
N GLU A 15 8.38 -5.32 13.48
CA GLU A 15 9.71 -5.97 13.56
C GLU A 15 10.21 -6.52 12.23
N TYR A 16 9.32 -7.11 11.44
CA TYR A 16 9.61 -7.71 10.13
C TYR A 16 9.62 -6.68 8.99
N CYS A 17 9.47 -5.38 9.27
CA CYS A 17 9.32 -4.38 8.22
C CYS A 17 10.64 -4.15 7.47
N PHE A 18 10.61 -4.28 6.15
CA PHE A 18 11.78 -4.05 5.30
C PHE A 18 12.25 -2.58 5.27
N THR A 19 11.40 -1.63 5.66
CA THR A 19 11.78 -0.21 5.78
C THR A 19 12.26 0.16 7.18
N ASN A 20 12.26 -0.76 8.14
CA ASN A 20 12.71 -0.48 9.50
C ASN A 20 14.20 -0.11 9.50
N GLY A 21 14.54 1.07 10.03
CA GLY A 21 15.91 1.60 10.04
C GLY A 21 16.44 2.10 8.69
N ALA A 22 15.65 2.07 7.62
CA ALA A 22 16.06 2.58 6.31
C ALA A 22 15.85 4.10 6.22
N LEU A 23 16.91 4.84 5.87
CA LEU A 23 16.82 6.29 5.56
C LEU A 23 16.30 6.47 4.12
N LEU A 24 14.99 6.34 3.95
CA LEU A 24 14.32 6.53 2.67
C LEU A 24 13.63 7.89 2.62
N GLY A 25 13.96 8.69 1.61
CA GLY A 25 13.22 9.89 1.26
C GLY A 25 11.84 9.56 0.65
N ASP A 26 11.03 10.59 0.42
CA ASP A 26 9.78 10.44 -0.31
C ASP A 26 10.05 10.40 -1.83
N LEU A 27 9.44 9.44 -2.52
CA LEU A 27 9.36 9.47 -3.97
C LEU A 27 8.41 10.60 -4.40
N THR A 28 8.92 11.56 -5.15
CA THR A 28 8.10 12.65 -5.73
C THR A 28 7.59 12.25 -7.12
N LEU A 29 6.52 12.89 -7.59
CA LEU A 29 6.01 12.81 -8.95
C LEU A 29 7.08 13.19 -9.97
N LYS A 30 7.91 14.18 -9.66
CA LYS A 30 9.03 14.59 -10.52
C LYS A 30 10.01 13.42 -10.69
N THR A 31 10.48 12.85 -9.59
CA THR A 31 11.40 11.70 -9.62
C THR A 31 10.74 10.50 -10.29
N LEU A 32 9.47 10.24 -10.02
CA LEU A 32 8.70 9.18 -10.69
C LEU A 32 8.70 9.39 -12.21
N ALA A 33 8.38 10.59 -12.68
CA ALA A 33 8.37 10.92 -14.09
C ALA A 33 9.74 10.74 -14.75
N GLU A 34 10.84 11.07 -14.05
CA GLU A 34 12.21 10.87 -14.52
C GLU A 34 12.57 9.38 -14.67
N ILE A 35 12.06 8.50 -13.80
CA ILE A 35 12.32 7.05 -13.88
C ILE A 35 11.34 6.30 -14.80
N MET A 36 10.23 6.92 -15.21
CA MET A 36 9.22 6.26 -16.06
C MET A 36 9.76 5.70 -17.38
N PRO A 37 10.71 6.33 -18.09
CA PRO A 37 11.30 5.75 -19.29
C PRO A 37 11.98 4.40 -19.03
N PHE A 38 12.59 4.22 -17.85
CA PHE A 38 13.13 2.93 -17.44
C PHE A 38 12.01 1.95 -17.06
N VAL A 39 11.04 2.39 -16.25
CA VAL A 39 9.90 1.55 -15.82
C VAL A 39 9.07 1.06 -17.01
N SER A 40 8.97 1.84 -18.09
CA SER A 40 8.20 1.45 -19.28
C SER A 40 8.89 0.39 -20.15
N THR A 41 10.19 0.10 -19.92
CA THR A 41 10.91 -0.99 -20.62
C THR A 41 10.46 -2.37 -20.15
N PHE A 42 9.89 -2.48 -18.95
CA PHE A 42 9.35 -3.75 -18.45
C PHE A 42 8.09 -4.13 -19.22
N ARG A 43 8.03 -5.38 -19.72
CA ARG A 43 6.84 -5.92 -20.40
C ARG A 43 5.57 -5.89 -19.54
N SER A 44 5.73 -5.98 -18.22
CA SER A 44 4.63 -5.97 -17.25
C SER A 44 4.13 -4.55 -17.00
N ARG A 45 2.83 -4.30 -17.18
CA ARG A 45 2.14 -3.09 -16.72
C ARG A 45 1.70 -3.15 -15.26
N LYS A 46 2.05 -4.21 -14.53
CA LYS A 46 1.79 -4.34 -13.09
C LYS A 46 2.93 -3.75 -12.27
N LEU A 47 2.58 -2.87 -11.33
CA LEU A 47 3.48 -2.24 -10.36
C LEU A 47 2.98 -2.51 -8.94
N ASN A 48 3.91 -2.86 -8.04
CA ASN A 48 3.62 -2.86 -6.62
C ASN A 48 3.98 -1.49 -6.05
N ILE A 49 3.09 -0.95 -5.24
CA ILE A 49 3.31 0.31 -4.52
C ILE A 49 3.55 -0.04 -3.06
N LEU A 50 4.77 0.21 -2.59
CA LEU A 50 5.30 -0.18 -1.29
C LEU A 50 5.82 1.04 -0.51
N GLY A 51 6.20 0.80 0.74
CA GLY A 51 6.77 1.79 1.64
C GLY A 51 6.61 1.33 3.09
N GLY A 52 6.90 2.22 4.04
CA GLY A 52 6.49 2.02 5.42
C GLY A 52 4.96 2.01 5.52
N GLU A 53 4.34 3.15 5.25
CA GLU A 53 2.94 3.27 4.86
C GLU A 53 2.86 4.19 3.63
N PRO A 54 2.61 3.65 2.42
CA PRO A 54 2.62 4.45 1.19
C PRO A 54 1.70 5.66 1.22
N SER A 55 0.57 5.58 1.95
CA SER A 55 -0.39 6.67 2.05
C SER A 55 0.14 7.91 2.79
N LEU A 56 1.29 7.81 3.47
CA LEU A 56 1.95 8.93 4.14
C LEU A 56 2.84 9.76 3.20
N ASN A 57 3.06 9.31 1.96
CA ASN A 57 3.69 10.16 0.96
C ASN A 57 2.74 11.33 0.60
N PRO A 58 3.19 12.60 0.60
CA PRO A 58 2.31 13.75 0.38
C PRO A 58 1.66 13.76 -1.01
N GLU A 59 2.32 13.13 -1.99
CA GLU A 59 1.88 13.04 -3.38
C GLU A 59 1.24 11.69 -3.71
N PHE A 60 0.92 10.86 -2.70
CA PHE A 60 0.41 9.50 -2.87
C PHE A 60 -0.74 9.39 -3.89
N ILE A 61 -1.80 10.20 -3.73
CA ILE A 61 -2.95 10.20 -4.65
C ILE A 61 -2.54 10.62 -6.06
N GLY A 62 -1.69 11.65 -6.18
CA GLY A 62 -1.18 12.13 -7.46
C GLY A 62 -0.34 11.08 -8.18
N ILE A 63 0.51 10.35 -7.45
CA ILE A 63 1.31 9.24 -7.95
C ILE A 63 0.43 8.12 -8.50
N LEU A 64 -0.58 7.70 -7.73
CA LEU A 64 -1.52 6.67 -8.20
C LEU A 64 -2.25 7.12 -9.47
N GLN A 65 -2.78 8.35 -9.48
CA GLN A 65 -3.46 8.91 -10.64
C GLN A 65 -2.55 8.95 -11.87
N TYR A 66 -1.34 9.47 -11.72
CA TYR A 66 -0.33 9.55 -12.79
C TYR A 66 -0.05 8.20 -13.46
N LEU A 67 0.07 7.13 -12.65
CA LEU A 67 0.32 5.77 -13.14
C LEU A 67 -0.92 5.14 -13.78
N LEU A 68 -2.11 5.34 -13.19
CA LEU A 68 -3.37 4.81 -13.72
C LEU A 68 -3.75 5.43 -15.07
N GLU A 69 -3.49 6.73 -15.26
CA GLU A 69 -3.66 7.43 -16.55
C GLU A 69 -2.79 6.81 -17.64
N ARG A 70 -1.57 6.37 -17.28
CA ARG A 70 -0.61 5.64 -18.14
C ARG A 70 -0.90 4.15 -18.27
N LYS A 71 -2.07 3.73 -17.79
CA LYS A 71 -2.61 2.38 -17.92
C LYS A 71 -1.83 1.29 -17.17
N TYR A 72 -1.13 1.64 -16.10
CA TYR A 72 -0.58 0.64 -15.17
C TYR A 72 -1.69 0.01 -14.31
N GLU A 73 -1.43 -1.23 -13.90
CA GLU A 73 -2.14 -1.97 -12.86
C GLU A 73 -1.35 -1.86 -11.56
N LEU A 74 -2.00 -1.41 -10.50
CA LEU A 74 -1.37 -1.08 -9.23
C LEU A 74 -1.86 -2.01 -8.14
N LEU A 75 -0.91 -2.63 -7.43
CA LEU A 75 -1.16 -3.35 -6.19
C LEU A 75 -0.48 -2.59 -5.06
N VAL A 76 -1.29 -1.93 -4.22
CA VAL A 76 -0.79 -1.11 -3.10
C VAL A 76 -0.73 -1.96 -1.84
N PHE A 77 0.43 -2.00 -1.19
CA PHE A 77 0.59 -2.66 0.11
C PHE A 77 0.51 -1.59 1.21
N THR A 78 -0.49 -1.71 2.08
CA THR A 78 -0.79 -0.72 3.12
C THR A 78 -1.09 -1.42 4.43
N ASN A 79 -0.90 -0.73 5.55
CA ASN A 79 -1.38 -1.17 6.85
C ASN A 79 -2.88 -0.87 7.03
N GLY A 80 -3.51 -0.11 6.12
CA GLY A 80 -4.94 0.22 6.12
C GLY A 80 -5.38 1.21 7.19
N ASP A 81 -4.46 1.88 7.89
CA ASP A 81 -4.73 2.99 8.80
C ASP A 81 -4.56 4.32 8.06
N ILE A 82 -5.53 4.61 7.18
CA ILE A 82 -5.44 5.70 6.21
C ILE A 82 -6.26 6.91 6.68
N ALA A 83 -5.66 8.10 6.58
CA ALA A 83 -6.29 9.36 6.93
C ALA A 83 -7.55 9.62 6.08
N PRO A 84 -8.63 10.20 6.64
CA PRO A 84 -9.89 10.40 5.91
C PRO A 84 -9.77 11.13 4.56
N PRO A 85 -8.97 12.21 4.41
CA PRO A 85 -8.82 12.88 3.11
C PRO A 85 -8.21 11.98 2.02
N VAL A 86 -7.24 11.14 2.41
CA VAL A 86 -6.60 10.19 1.50
C VAL A 86 -7.58 9.09 1.10
N LEU A 87 -8.36 8.57 2.04
CA LEU A 87 -9.41 7.59 1.74
C LEU A 87 -10.45 8.14 0.76
N THR A 88 -10.88 9.39 0.93
CA THR A 88 -11.77 10.07 -0.03
C THR A 88 -11.12 10.15 -1.41
N GLY A 89 -9.83 10.49 -1.49
CA GLY A 89 -9.07 10.48 -2.75
C GLY A 89 -9.05 9.10 -3.42
N LEU A 90 -8.79 8.04 -2.65
CA LEU A 90 -8.81 6.65 -3.14
C LEU A 90 -10.18 6.20 -3.65
N MET A 91 -11.26 6.65 -3.00
CA MET A 91 -12.62 6.39 -3.44
C MET A 91 -12.92 7.08 -4.79
N GLY A 92 -12.33 8.25 -5.04
CA GLY A 92 -12.43 8.96 -6.33
C GLY A 92 -11.69 8.27 -7.48
N LEU A 93 -10.69 7.42 -7.20
CA LEU A 93 -9.97 6.63 -8.20
C LEU A 93 -10.76 5.35 -8.55
N THR A 94 -11.87 5.49 -9.29
CA THR A 94 -12.78 4.39 -9.65
C THR A 94 -12.25 3.57 -10.82
N THR A 95 -11.32 2.65 -10.54
CA THR A 95 -10.78 1.73 -11.55
C THR A 95 -10.48 0.35 -10.98
N ALA A 96 -10.73 -0.69 -11.78
CA ALA A 96 -10.38 -2.08 -11.46
C ALA A 96 -8.86 -2.35 -11.47
N ARG A 97 -8.06 -1.39 -11.94
CA ARG A 97 -6.59 -1.49 -12.01
C ARG A 97 -5.90 -1.01 -10.73
N LEU A 98 -6.65 -0.74 -9.68
CA LEU A 98 -6.13 -0.32 -8.38
C LEU A 98 -6.67 -1.29 -7.32
N GLU A 99 -5.78 -2.13 -6.82
CA GLU A 99 -6.06 -3.07 -5.74
C GLU A 99 -5.15 -2.79 -4.54
N PHE A 100 -5.57 -3.27 -3.37
CA PHE A 100 -4.88 -3.08 -2.11
C PHE A 100 -4.68 -4.42 -1.42
N VAL A 101 -3.46 -4.66 -0.93
CA VAL A 101 -3.18 -5.68 0.07
C VAL A 101 -3.02 -4.95 1.40
N VAL A 102 -3.98 -5.13 2.29
CA VAL A 102 -3.88 -4.62 3.65
C VAL A 102 -3.04 -5.62 4.43
N ASN A 103 -1.74 -5.36 4.53
CA ASN A 103 -0.78 -6.29 5.11
C ASN A 103 -0.46 -5.92 6.56
N ARG A 104 -0.88 -6.75 7.51
CA ARG A 104 -0.59 -6.58 8.94
C ARG A 104 -0.34 -7.91 9.62
N SER A 105 0.39 -7.86 10.72
CA SER A 105 0.61 -9.00 11.64
C SER A 105 -0.37 -9.03 12.82
N LEU A 106 -1.10 -7.93 13.06
CA LEU A 106 -1.70 -7.64 14.37
C LEU A 106 -3.01 -8.36 14.69
N GLU A 107 -3.10 -8.72 15.97
CA GLU A 107 -4.13 -9.41 16.75
C GLU A 107 -5.54 -8.76 16.74
N VAL A 108 -5.69 -7.49 16.33
CA VAL A 108 -7.00 -6.80 16.29
C VAL A 108 -7.07 -5.79 15.14
N LEU A 109 -8.16 -5.81 14.37
CA LEU A 109 -8.44 -4.80 13.34
C LEU A 109 -8.86 -3.46 13.97
N ARG A 110 -8.09 -2.40 13.71
CA ARG A 110 -8.45 -1.03 14.10
C ARG A 110 -9.69 -0.54 13.33
N ALA A 111 -10.48 0.34 13.95
CA ALA A 111 -11.70 0.92 13.35
C ALA A 111 -11.44 1.58 11.99
N ASN A 112 -10.33 2.32 11.83
CA ASN A 112 -9.96 2.93 10.56
C ASN A 112 -9.74 1.90 9.44
N THR A 113 -9.22 0.73 9.78
CA THR A 113 -8.98 -0.33 8.79
C THR A 113 -10.25 -1.07 8.42
N ILE A 114 -11.17 -1.26 9.38
CA ILE A 114 -12.52 -1.74 9.07
C ILE A 114 -13.20 -0.76 8.11
N LYS A 115 -13.09 0.55 8.38
CA LYS A 115 -13.60 1.60 7.48
C LYS A 115 -12.95 1.51 6.09
N PHE A 116 -11.63 1.34 6.02
CA PHE A 116 -10.89 1.17 4.77
C PHE A 116 -11.42 -0.02 3.93
N TYR A 117 -11.55 -1.20 4.55
CA TYR A 117 -12.13 -2.37 3.89
C TYR A 117 -13.55 -2.11 3.37
N ARG A 118 -14.41 -1.51 4.21
CA ARG A 118 -15.80 -1.20 3.83
C ARG A 118 -15.88 -0.18 2.69
N SER A 119 -15.01 0.82 2.69
CA SER A 119 -15.01 1.90 1.68
C SER A 119 -14.49 1.46 0.31
N LEU A 120 -13.52 0.55 0.26
CA LEU A 120 -12.90 0.12 -1.00
C LEU A 120 -13.38 -1.26 -1.48
N GLY A 121 -14.03 -2.03 -0.62
CA GLY A 121 -14.74 -3.27 -0.94
C GLY A 121 -13.84 -4.30 -1.63
N TYR A 122 -14.31 -4.81 -2.77
CA TYR A 122 -13.65 -5.87 -3.54
C TYR A 122 -12.22 -5.53 -4.01
N ARG A 123 -11.82 -4.25 -3.96
CA ARG A 123 -10.46 -3.83 -4.30
C ARG A 123 -9.45 -4.14 -3.19
N THR A 124 -9.90 -4.61 -2.04
CA THR A 124 -9.04 -4.90 -0.89
C THR A 124 -8.88 -6.40 -0.68
N LYS A 125 -7.65 -6.80 -0.36
CA LYS A 125 -7.24 -8.17 -0.03
C LYS A 125 -6.62 -8.15 1.36
N ILE A 126 -6.87 -9.20 2.14
CA ILE A 126 -6.23 -9.37 3.44
C ILE A 126 -4.83 -9.95 3.20
N GLY A 127 -3.81 -9.26 3.68
CA GLY A 127 -2.43 -9.74 3.73
C GLY A 127 -2.04 -10.06 5.17
N VAL A 128 -1.42 -11.22 5.35
CA VAL A 128 -0.94 -11.68 6.65
C VAL A 128 0.55 -11.94 6.52
N THR A 129 1.34 -11.28 7.37
CA THR A 129 2.76 -11.61 7.51
C THR A 129 2.95 -12.58 8.68
N ILE A 130 3.46 -13.78 8.37
CA ILE A 130 3.96 -14.75 9.35
C ILE A 130 5.48 -14.57 9.43
N PHE A 131 5.99 -14.14 10.58
CA PHE A 131 7.42 -13.82 10.74
C PHE A 131 8.10 -14.55 11.90
N ARG A 132 7.36 -15.33 12.69
CA ARG A 132 7.89 -16.17 13.77
C ARG A 132 7.15 -17.50 13.82
N ALA A 133 7.83 -18.56 14.28
CA ALA A 133 7.26 -19.91 14.34
C ALA A 133 6.03 -20.03 15.26
N ASN A 134 5.98 -19.25 16.36
CA ASN A 134 4.93 -19.31 17.37
C ASN A 134 3.97 -18.10 17.30
N GLN A 135 3.82 -17.48 16.13
CA GLN A 135 2.91 -16.35 15.96
C GLN A 135 1.46 -16.83 16.01
N SER A 136 0.66 -16.29 16.94
CA SER A 136 -0.78 -16.59 16.96
C SER A 136 -1.43 -16.14 15.65
N VAL A 137 -2.39 -16.94 15.16
CA VAL A 137 -3.22 -16.64 13.98
C VAL A 137 -4.70 -16.56 14.33
N GLN A 138 -5.07 -16.68 15.61
CA GLN A 138 -6.45 -16.74 16.09
C GLN A 138 -7.26 -15.50 15.67
N HIS A 139 -6.62 -14.34 15.64
CA HIS A 139 -7.21 -13.08 15.19
C HIS A 139 -7.58 -13.04 13.70
N LEU A 140 -7.06 -13.97 12.88
CA LEU A 140 -7.34 -14.04 11.44
C LEU A 140 -8.56 -14.91 11.14
N ILE A 141 -8.84 -15.88 12.01
CA ILE A 141 -9.90 -16.87 11.84
C ILE A 141 -11.15 -16.54 12.68
N GLY A 142 -11.07 -15.54 13.56
CA GLY A 142 -12.11 -15.25 14.55
C GLY A 142 -12.10 -16.28 15.68
N GLU A 143 -12.75 -15.99 16.81
CA GLU A 143 -13.04 -17.03 17.81
C GLU A 143 -13.94 -18.08 17.14
N ILE A 144 -13.47 -19.33 17.09
CA ILE A 144 -14.23 -20.52 16.64
C ILE A 144 -14.93 -21.12 17.86
#